data_AF-A0A819VST0-F1
#
_entry.id   AF-A0A819VST0-F1
#
_cell.length_a   1.000
_cell.length_b   1.000
_cell.length_c   1.000
_cell.angle_alpha   90.00
_cell.angle_beta   90.00
_cell.angle_gamma   90.00
#
_symmetry.space_group_name_H-M   'P 1'
#
loop_
_entity.id
_entity.type
_entity.pdbx_description
1 polymer ?
#
loop_
_entity_poly.entity_id
_entity_poly.type
_entity_poly.pdbx_seq_one_letter_code
_entity_poly.pdbx_strand_id
1 'polypeptide(L)'
;MVICQCCERVSLSKAHCSHTDCDNHKKYQINPYSYICFDIHHQLQQIFYREDNIKCFTLQSQPSNNSMSDVYDGEVYRSLLREVETNEVSFIITLIMNVDGIAIGNNTEESLWIMTCAINEIKRQDRFKIHNAIICGICSCFKKPSRSIMQILLKPIVEQLLLLEKHHLFQMKAYSNDYKLIRTYLIGVCNDKPANSLVQNAPEPIGKYGCTRCELSVDDDQIYLRSTARYELIAKKLAKSQHRNQHLSKEDVSNLQLGYLGKCTLTNLSYFDHGYSFLMDTLHTIYHGAFKRLMKLWFHSKYRAQQWSIRQYMQDIEGRLASSTNGSKHLPREIENNLELIKNSSYLADTY
;
A
#
# COMPACT_ATOMS: atom_id res chain seq x y z
N MET A 1 -12.65 -18.99 -1.13
CA MET A 1 -12.99 -18.63 -2.52
C MET A 1 -11.92 -19.14 -3.46
N VAL A 2 -12.31 -19.67 -4.63
CA VAL A 2 -11.38 -20.05 -5.70
C VAL A 2 -11.55 -19.05 -6.84
N ILE A 3 -10.47 -18.53 -7.43
CA ILE A 3 -10.55 -17.62 -8.58
C ILE A 3 -9.81 -18.22 -9.76
N CYS A 4 -10.52 -18.37 -10.87
CA CYS A 4 -9.95 -18.90 -12.11
C CYS A 4 -9.01 -17.88 -12.73
N GLN A 5 -7.78 -18.28 -13.05
CA GLN A 5 -6.81 -17.38 -13.69
C GLN A 5 -7.15 -17.05 -15.16
N CYS A 6 -7.88 -17.94 -15.84
CA CYS A 6 -8.20 -17.78 -17.27
C CYS A 6 -9.29 -16.74 -17.50
N CYS A 7 -10.40 -16.82 -16.77
CA CYS A 7 -11.52 -15.90 -16.94
C CYS A 7 -11.60 -14.84 -15.85
N GLU A 8 -10.67 -14.85 -14.88
CA GLU A 8 -10.63 -13.92 -13.75
C GLU A 8 -11.97 -13.81 -13.01
N ARG A 9 -12.66 -14.95 -12.81
CA ARG A 9 -13.94 -15.02 -12.09
C ARG A 9 -13.88 -15.99 -10.93
N VAL A 10 -14.70 -15.73 -9.92
CA VAL A 10 -14.89 -16.57 -8.74
C VAL A 10 -15.54 -17.89 -9.15
N SER A 11 -14.89 -19.01 -8.85
CA SER A 11 -15.45 -20.32 -9.07
C SER A 11 -15.91 -20.99 -7.79
N LEU A 12 -17.03 -21.71 -7.89
CA LEU A 12 -17.55 -22.56 -6.82
C LEU A 12 -16.83 -23.92 -6.72
N SER A 13 -16.09 -24.31 -7.77
CA SER A 13 -15.39 -25.60 -7.84
C SER A 13 -13.88 -25.44 -7.63
N LYS A 14 -13.31 -26.35 -6.84
CA LYS A 14 -11.85 -26.45 -6.61
C LYS A 14 -11.14 -27.23 -7.72
N ALA A 15 -11.86 -28.02 -8.52
CA ALA A 15 -11.29 -28.90 -9.53
C ALA A 15 -11.32 -28.33 -10.96
N HIS A 16 -12.31 -27.48 -11.25
CA HIS A 16 -12.52 -26.87 -12.56
C HIS A 16 -13.21 -25.51 -12.41
N CYS A 17 -13.18 -24.69 -13.46
CA CYS A 17 -13.92 -23.44 -13.48
C CYS A 17 -15.42 -23.71 -13.64
N SER A 18 -16.23 -23.20 -12.73
CA SER A 18 -17.71 -23.33 -12.78
C SER A 18 -18.38 -22.55 -13.91
N HIS A 19 -17.62 -21.77 -14.69
CA HIS A 19 -18.12 -21.02 -15.83
C HIS A 19 -17.90 -21.82 -17.12
N THR A 20 -18.99 -22.22 -17.78
CA THR A 20 -18.97 -23.12 -18.94
C THR A 20 -18.34 -22.51 -20.19
N ASP A 21 -18.27 -21.18 -20.26
CA ASP A 21 -17.61 -20.38 -21.30
C ASP A 21 -16.10 -20.22 -21.08
N CYS A 22 -15.54 -20.79 -20.01
CA CYS A 22 -14.11 -20.73 -19.71
C CYS A 22 -13.39 -21.99 -20.19
N ASP A 23 -12.18 -21.85 -20.76
CA ASP A 23 -11.36 -23.00 -21.18
C ASP A 23 -11.04 -23.98 -20.03
N ASN A 24 -11.01 -23.47 -18.80
CA ASN A 24 -10.79 -24.28 -17.59
C ASN A 24 -12.06 -24.97 -17.05
N HIS A 25 -13.18 -25.00 -17.78
CA HIS A 25 -14.45 -25.58 -17.31
C HIS A 25 -14.41 -27.10 -17.09
N LYS A 26 -13.49 -27.81 -17.77
CA LYS A 26 -13.28 -29.25 -17.58
C LYS A 26 -12.28 -29.55 -16.46
N LYS A 27 -11.21 -28.77 -16.40
CA LYS A 27 -10.13 -28.86 -15.41
C LYS A 27 -9.30 -27.59 -15.46
N TYR A 28 -8.77 -27.16 -14.31
CA TYR A 28 -7.76 -26.10 -14.29
C TYR A 28 -6.44 -26.56 -14.93
N GLN A 29 -5.98 -25.85 -15.97
CA GLN A 29 -4.65 -26.06 -16.56
C GLN A 29 -3.53 -25.55 -15.63
N ILE A 30 -3.81 -24.45 -14.91
CA ILE A 30 -2.93 -23.88 -13.88
C ILE A 30 -3.75 -23.78 -12.60
N ASN A 31 -3.12 -24.12 -11.48
CA ASN A 31 -3.76 -24.06 -10.17
C ASN A 31 -4.41 -22.69 -9.93
N PRO A 32 -5.71 -22.63 -9.61
CA PRO A 32 -6.41 -21.37 -9.42
C PRO A 32 -5.93 -20.64 -8.17
N TYR A 33 -6.23 -19.35 -8.07
CA TYR A 33 -6.00 -18.60 -6.85
C TYR A 33 -6.90 -19.16 -5.74
N SER A 34 -6.32 -19.40 -4.57
CA SER A 34 -7.05 -19.77 -3.36
C SER A 34 -7.08 -18.59 -2.40
N TYR A 35 -8.26 -18.10 -2.09
CA TYR A 35 -8.46 -16.90 -1.28
C TYR A 35 -9.33 -17.17 -0.07
N ILE A 36 -8.87 -16.73 1.09
CA ILE A 36 -9.60 -16.74 2.35
C ILE A 36 -9.77 -15.28 2.77
N CYS A 37 -11.02 -14.85 2.92
CA CYS A 37 -11.38 -13.57 3.53
C CYS A 37 -11.75 -13.86 4.98
N PHE A 38 -11.15 -13.14 5.92
CA PHE A 38 -11.40 -13.33 7.35
C PHE A 38 -12.44 -12.33 7.85
N ASP A 39 -13.13 -12.69 8.93
CA ASP A 39 -14.12 -11.83 9.55
C ASP A 39 -13.43 -10.66 10.29
N ILE A 40 -13.58 -9.46 9.74
CA ILE A 40 -12.98 -8.23 10.28
C ILE A 40 -13.71 -7.81 11.56
N HIS A 41 -15.04 -7.94 11.61
CA HIS A 41 -15.84 -7.58 12.78
C HIS A 41 -15.44 -8.44 13.98
N HIS A 42 -15.32 -9.76 13.80
CA HIS A 42 -14.90 -10.66 14.86
C HIS A 42 -13.49 -10.33 15.38
N GLN A 43 -12.54 -10.04 14.48
CA GLN A 43 -11.19 -9.64 14.89
C GLN A 43 -11.18 -8.33 15.67
N LEU A 44 -11.94 -7.31 15.22
CA LEU A 44 -12.12 -6.06 15.97
C LEU A 44 -12.65 -6.34 17.38
N GLN A 45 -13.68 -7.18 17.51
CA GLN A 45 -14.24 -7.57 18.80
C GLN A 45 -13.18 -8.21 19.72
N GLN A 46 -12.35 -9.12 19.20
CA GLN A 46 -11.27 -9.74 19.98
C GLN A 46 -10.20 -8.72 20.40
N ILE A 47 -9.83 -7.79 19.51
CA ILE A 47 -8.85 -6.74 19.81
C ILE A 47 -9.39 -5.79 20.89
N PHE A 48 -10.62 -5.31 20.73
CA PHE A 48 -11.25 -4.38 21.69
C PHE A 48 -11.49 -5.01 23.07
N TYR A 49 -11.73 -6.32 23.13
CA TYR A 49 -11.88 -7.03 24.39
C TYR A 49 -10.57 -7.17 25.18
N ARG A 50 -9.40 -7.09 24.52
CA ARG A 50 -8.10 -7.36 25.16
C ARG A 50 -7.17 -6.15 25.27
N GLU A 51 -7.28 -5.19 24.35
CA GLU A 51 -6.43 -3.99 24.29
C GLU A 51 -7.04 -2.86 25.13
N ASP A 52 -6.25 -2.32 26.04
CA ASP A 52 -6.63 -1.19 26.91
C ASP A 52 -6.08 0.15 26.42
N ASN A 53 -5.12 0.16 25.48
CA ASN A 53 -4.51 1.37 24.94
C ASN A 53 -5.21 1.89 23.67
N ILE A 54 -6.54 1.85 23.66
CA ILE A 54 -7.35 2.39 22.56
C ILE A 54 -7.91 3.74 22.98
N LYS A 55 -7.54 4.78 22.24
CA LYS A 55 -8.11 6.11 22.40
C LYS A 55 -9.10 6.33 21.28
N CYS A 56 -10.36 5.97 21.51
CA CYS A 56 -11.41 6.33 20.57
C CYS A 56 -11.69 7.83 20.72
N PHE A 57 -11.79 8.53 19.60
CA PHE A 57 -12.00 9.97 19.59
C PHE A 57 -13.49 10.32 19.51
N THR A 58 -13.83 11.43 20.16
CA THR A 58 -15.04 12.23 19.94
C THR A 58 -14.61 13.66 19.58
N LEU A 59 -15.49 14.51 19.04
CA LEU A 59 -15.26 15.89 18.54
C LEU A 59 -14.51 16.72 19.58
N GLN A 60 -14.75 16.41 20.86
CA GLN A 60 -14.20 17.09 22.03
C GLN A 60 -12.70 16.83 22.24
N SER A 61 -12.10 15.92 21.49
CA SER A 61 -10.69 15.51 21.62
C SER A 61 -9.75 16.05 20.53
N GLN A 62 -10.19 17.05 19.75
CA GLN A 62 -9.36 17.70 18.73
C GLN A 62 -8.12 18.36 19.37
N PRO A 63 -6.89 17.97 18.97
CA PRO A 63 -5.69 18.63 19.43
C PRO A 63 -5.60 20.05 18.87
N SER A 64 -5.35 21.02 19.74
CA SER A 64 -5.35 22.46 19.45
C SER A 64 -4.09 22.98 18.73
N ASN A 65 -3.15 22.11 18.35
CA ASN A 65 -1.83 22.53 17.89
C ASN A 65 -1.59 22.21 16.42
N ASN A 66 -0.95 23.16 15.70
CA ASN A 66 -0.45 23.01 14.32
C ASN A 66 0.65 21.93 14.15
N SER A 67 0.93 21.11 15.16
CA SER A 67 1.95 20.07 15.12
C SER A 67 1.35 18.72 14.74
N MET A 68 1.90 18.07 13.72
CA MET A 68 1.57 16.69 13.36
C MET A 68 2.33 15.71 14.25
N SER A 69 1.62 14.89 15.04
CA SER A 69 2.19 13.92 15.97
C SER A 69 1.78 12.48 15.67
N ASP A 70 0.53 12.24 15.27
CA ASP A 70 -0.01 10.93 14.89
C ASP A 70 -1.04 11.06 13.75
N VAL A 71 -1.64 9.94 13.34
CA VAL A 71 -2.60 9.86 12.23
C VAL A 71 -3.81 10.78 12.41
N TYR A 72 -4.26 10.98 13.64
CA TYR A 72 -5.46 11.78 13.95
C TYR A 72 -5.27 13.28 13.71
N ASP A 73 -4.02 13.74 13.63
CA ASP A 73 -3.69 15.13 13.28
C ASP A 73 -3.81 15.38 11.76
N GLY A 74 -4.03 14.33 10.96
CA GLY A 74 -4.17 14.43 9.51
C GLY A 74 -5.52 15.00 9.08
N GLU A 75 -5.52 15.74 7.98
CA GLU A 75 -6.75 16.37 7.45
C GLU A 75 -7.85 15.36 7.11
N VAL A 76 -7.48 14.20 6.54
CA VAL A 76 -8.43 13.12 6.24
C VAL A 76 -9.17 12.67 7.50
N TYR A 77 -8.44 12.47 8.60
CA TYR A 77 -9.02 12.07 9.88
C TYR A 77 -9.94 13.14 10.45
N ARG A 78 -9.48 14.40 10.46
CA ARG A 78 -10.25 15.54 10.98
C ARG A 78 -11.51 15.82 10.16
N SER A 79 -11.47 15.63 8.84
CA SER A 79 -12.65 15.74 7.98
C SER A 79 -13.67 14.66 8.30
N LEU A 80 -13.24 13.40 8.45
CA LEU A 80 -14.11 12.31 8.87
C LEU A 80 -14.80 12.62 10.21
N LEU A 81 -14.05 13.07 11.23
CA LEU A 81 -14.66 13.45 12.51
C LEU A 81 -15.72 14.56 12.35
N ARG A 82 -15.42 15.61 11.59
CA ARG A 82 -16.38 16.71 11.37
C ARG A 82 -17.67 16.25 10.68
N GLU A 83 -17.59 15.29 9.76
CA GLU A 83 -18.75 14.81 9.00
C GLU A 83 -19.60 13.80 9.77
N VAL A 84 -18.98 12.91 10.56
CA VAL A 84 -19.72 11.87 11.29
C VAL A 84 -20.45 12.45 12.51
N GLU A 85 -19.93 13.52 13.11
CA GLU A 85 -20.42 14.04 14.38
C GLU A 85 -21.61 14.98 14.28
N THR A 86 -22.04 15.34 13.07
CA THR A 86 -23.24 16.17 12.90
C THR A 86 -24.54 15.43 13.22
N ASN A 87 -24.53 14.12 13.45
CA ASN A 87 -25.77 13.33 13.58
C ASN A 87 -25.91 12.46 14.85
N GLU A 88 -24.88 11.84 15.46
CA GLU A 88 -25.02 11.03 16.69
C GLU A 88 -23.70 10.91 17.49
N VAL A 89 -23.79 10.72 18.83
CA VAL A 89 -22.64 10.43 19.71
C VAL A 89 -22.19 8.98 19.50
N SER A 90 -21.38 8.75 18.47
CA SER A 90 -20.77 7.45 18.16
C SER A 90 -19.26 7.52 18.27
N PHE A 91 -18.64 6.44 18.74
CA PHE A 91 -17.18 6.32 18.74
C PHE A 91 -16.71 5.96 17.33
N ILE A 92 -15.60 6.55 16.91
CA ILE A 92 -15.04 6.30 15.59
C ILE A 92 -13.72 5.55 15.74
N ILE A 93 -13.57 4.53 14.90
CA ILE A 93 -12.32 3.81 14.69
C ILE A 93 -11.92 3.96 13.22
N THR A 94 -10.64 4.10 12.96
CA THR A 94 -10.10 4.19 11.62
C THR A 94 -9.02 3.14 11.38
N LEU A 95 -8.97 2.67 10.13
CA LEU A 95 -8.04 1.65 9.68
C LEU A 95 -7.08 2.21 8.64
N ILE A 96 -5.86 1.71 8.66
CA ILE A 96 -4.93 1.78 7.51
C ILE A 96 -4.67 0.36 7.04
N MET A 97 -4.88 0.12 5.75
CA MET A 97 -4.62 -1.18 5.13
C MET A 97 -3.20 -1.26 4.59
N ASN A 98 -2.60 -2.44 4.69
CA ASN A 98 -1.42 -2.84 3.95
C ASN A 98 -1.73 -4.07 3.09
N VAL A 99 -1.13 -4.16 1.91
CA VAL A 99 -1.18 -5.34 1.05
C VAL A 99 0.24 -5.68 0.65
N ASP A 100 0.65 -6.91 0.96
CA ASP A 100 2.01 -7.37 0.72
C ASP A 100 2.03 -8.79 0.13
N GLY A 101 3.06 -9.06 -0.66
CA GLY A 101 3.28 -10.32 -1.37
C GLY A 101 4.56 -11.01 -0.89
N ILE A 102 4.41 -12.15 -0.25
CA ILE A 102 5.53 -12.95 0.29
C ILE A 102 5.81 -14.11 -0.66
N ALA A 103 7.06 -14.27 -1.11
CA ALA A 103 7.48 -15.45 -1.86
C ALA A 103 7.55 -16.67 -0.93
N ILE A 104 6.94 -17.80 -1.32
CA ILE A 104 6.87 -19.00 -0.47
C ILE A 104 8.14 -19.87 -0.62
N GLY A 105 8.83 -19.78 -1.77
CA GLY A 105 10.07 -20.52 -2.03
C GLY A 105 11.11 -19.67 -2.75
N ASN A 106 12.38 -20.02 -2.58
CA ASN A 106 13.50 -19.27 -3.16
C ASN A 106 13.55 -19.29 -4.70
N ASN A 107 12.87 -20.25 -5.34
CA ASN A 107 12.91 -20.49 -6.79
C ASN A 107 11.51 -20.73 -7.41
N THR A 108 10.43 -20.43 -6.69
CA THR A 108 9.07 -20.59 -7.22
C THR A 108 8.43 -19.22 -7.43
N GLU A 109 7.58 -19.09 -8.46
CA GLU A 109 6.72 -17.91 -8.65
C GLU A 109 5.57 -17.87 -7.63
N GLU A 110 5.46 -18.92 -6.80
CA GLU A 110 4.47 -19.05 -5.75
C GLU A 110 4.62 -17.95 -4.70
N SER A 111 3.53 -17.24 -4.47
CA SER A 111 3.45 -16.17 -3.50
C SER A 111 2.17 -16.26 -2.66
N LEU A 112 2.27 -15.69 -1.46
CA LEU A 112 1.17 -15.46 -0.56
C LEU A 112 0.93 -13.95 -0.50
N TRP A 113 -0.27 -13.52 -0.86
CA TRP A 113 -0.67 -12.12 -0.76
C TRP A 113 -1.56 -11.92 0.45
N ILE A 114 -1.12 -11.08 1.37
CA ILE A 114 -1.80 -10.83 2.64
C ILE A 114 -2.32 -9.39 2.62
N MET A 115 -3.60 -9.22 2.93
CA MET A 115 -4.22 -7.92 3.17
C MET A 115 -4.43 -7.78 4.67
N THR A 116 -3.79 -6.79 5.28
CA THR A 116 -3.90 -6.50 6.72
C THR A 116 -4.39 -5.09 6.97
N CYS A 117 -4.97 -4.85 8.13
CA CYS A 117 -5.33 -3.52 8.62
C CYS A 117 -4.72 -3.28 10.01
N ALA A 118 -4.32 -2.04 10.26
CA ALA A 118 -3.96 -1.55 11.59
C ALA A 118 -5.02 -0.58 12.09
N ILE A 119 -5.32 -0.64 13.39
CA ILE A 119 -6.27 0.27 14.06
C ILE A 119 -5.53 1.53 14.48
N ASN A 120 -5.89 2.68 13.92
CA ASN A 120 -5.16 3.90 14.19
C ASN A 120 -5.26 4.28 15.66
N GLU A 121 -6.43 4.14 16.30
CA GLU A 121 -6.76 4.52 17.68
C GLU A 121 -5.97 3.75 18.76
N ILE A 122 -5.26 2.67 18.38
CA ILE A 122 -4.27 2.04 19.24
C ILE A 122 -3.01 2.92 19.28
N LYS A 123 -2.45 3.12 20.48
CA LYS A 123 -1.19 3.85 20.67
C LYS A 123 -0.10 3.34 19.73
N ARG A 124 0.64 4.25 19.08
CA ARG A 124 1.63 3.94 18.03
C ARG A 124 2.60 2.79 18.34
N GLN A 125 3.07 2.68 19.58
CA GLN A 125 4.00 1.63 20.01
C GLN A 125 3.38 0.21 20.04
N ASP A 126 2.06 0.13 20.10
CA ASP A 126 1.28 -1.12 20.21
C ASP A 126 0.49 -1.42 18.93
N ARG A 127 0.24 -0.40 18.10
CA ARG A 127 -0.59 -0.44 16.88
C ARG A 127 -0.23 -1.56 15.90
N PHE A 128 1.06 -1.79 15.67
CA PHE A 128 1.55 -2.73 14.66
C PHE A 128 2.01 -4.07 15.26
N LYS A 129 1.77 -4.31 16.55
CA LYS A 129 2.04 -5.62 17.15
C LYS A 129 1.15 -6.66 16.49
N ILE A 130 1.69 -7.87 16.26
CA ILE A 130 1.00 -8.93 15.51
C ILE A 130 -0.40 -9.24 16.04
N HIS A 131 -0.60 -9.19 17.35
CA HIS A 131 -1.91 -9.44 17.95
C HIS A 131 -2.93 -8.34 17.63
N ASN A 132 -2.48 -7.08 17.47
CA ASN A 132 -3.29 -5.90 17.14
C ASN A 132 -3.51 -5.70 15.64
N ALA A 133 -2.83 -6.48 14.79
CA ALA A 133 -3.05 -6.47 13.35
C ALA A 133 -4.31 -7.27 13.00
N ILE A 134 -5.13 -6.72 12.12
CA ILE A 134 -6.28 -7.40 11.53
C ILE A 134 -5.80 -8.05 10.24
N ILE A 135 -6.04 -9.35 10.07
CA ILE A 135 -5.83 -10.03 8.79
C ILE A 135 -7.15 -9.99 8.06
N CYS A 136 -7.27 -9.22 6.98
CA CYS A 136 -8.50 -9.11 6.21
C CYS A 136 -8.63 -10.25 5.19
N GLY A 137 -7.52 -10.64 4.58
CA GLY A 137 -7.52 -11.69 3.58
C GLY A 137 -6.14 -12.29 3.32
N ILE A 138 -6.13 -13.53 2.85
CA ILE A 138 -4.92 -14.24 2.42
C ILE A 138 -5.22 -14.92 1.08
N CYS A 139 -4.42 -14.62 0.07
CA CYS A 139 -4.48 -15.26 -1.24
C CYS A 139 -3.20 -16.06 -1.49
N SER A 140 -3.32 -17.38 -1.62
CA SER A 140 -2.26 -18.24 -2.14
C SER A 140 -2.33 -18.28 -3.66
N CYS A 141 -1.20 -18.07 -4.30
CA CYS A 141 -1.12 -17.93 -5.75
C CYS A 141 0.20 -18.44 -6.33
N PHE A 142 0.14 -19.01 -7.53
CA PHE A 142 1.32 -19.45 -8.27
C PHE A 142 2.03 -18.32 -9.00
N LYS A 143 1.33 -17.20 -9.19
CA LYS A 143 1.84 -15.97 -9.79
C LYS A 143 1.25 -14.81 -9.03
N LYS A 144 2.00 -13.70 -8.96
CA LYS A 144 1.52 -12.41 -8.46
C LYS A 144 0.14 -12.10 -9.08
N PRO A 145 -0.87 -11.71 -8.27
CA PRO A 145 -2.18 -11.33 -8.77
C PRO A 145 -2.09 -10.26 -9.85
N SER A 146 -2.86 -10.42 -10.91
CA SER A 146 -3.14 -9.32 -11.84
C SER A 146 -3.92 -8.22 -11.11
N ARG A 147 -3.97 -7.02 -11.70
CA ARG A 147 -4.72 -5.88 -11.12
C ARG A 147 -6.19 -6.20 -10.96
N SER A 148 -6.79 -6.83 -11.98
CA SER A 148 -8.18 -7.27 -11.99
C SER A 148 -8.45 -8.33 -10.92
N ILE A 149 -7.55 -9.31 -10.76
CA ILE A 149 -7.65 -10.28 -9.66
C ILE A 149 -7.56 -9.57 -8.31
N MET A 150 -6.64 -8.61 -8.13
CA MET A 150 -6.57 -7.81 -6.89
C MET A 150 -7.88 -7.08 -6.59
N GLN A 151 -8.54 -6.50 -7.61
CA GLN A 151 -9.85 -5.86 -7.43
C GLN A 151 -10.94 -6.84 -6.96
N ILE A 152 -10.87 -8.11 -7.39
CA ILE A 152 -11.77 -9.19 -6.96
C ILE A 152 -11.48 -9.62 -5.52
N LEU A 153 -10.20 -9.74 -5.15
CA LEU A 153 -9.78 -10.10 -3.79
C LEU A 153 -10.23 -9.06 -2.75
N LEU A 154 -10.17 -7.78 -3.11
CA LEU A 154 -10.57 -6.67 -2.24
C LEU A 154 -12.09 -6.56 -2.04
N LYS A 155 -12.90 -7.09 -2.98
CA LYS A 155 -14.37 -6.95 -2.94
C LYS A 155 -15.00 -7.44 -1.63
N PRO A 156 -14.77 -8.68 -1.15
CA PRO A 156 -15.36 -9.15 0.10
C PRO A 156 -14.81 -8.42 1.35
N ILE A 157 -13.62 -7.81 1.26
CA ILE A 157 -13.09 -6.95 2.34
C ILE A 157 -13.90 -5.65 2.38
N VAL A 158 -14.12 -5.01 1.21
CA VAL A 158 -14.92 -3.80 1.10
C VAL A 158 -16.37 -4.03 1.55
N GLU A 159 -16.97 -5.17 1.21
CA GLU A 159 -18.32 -5.52 1.68
C GLU A 159 -18.41 -5.57 3.21
N GLN A 160 -17.42 -6.16 3.89
CA GLN A 160 -17.35 -6.16 5.36
C GLN A 160 -17.12 -4.76 5.93
N LEU A 161 -16.23 -3.97 5.33
CA LEU A 161 -15.95 -2.61 5.77
C LEU A 161 -17.18 -1.69 5.62
N LEU A 162 -17.94 -1.81 4.52
CA LEU A 162 -19.21 -1.08 4.33
C LEU A 162 -20.25 -1.42 5.40
N LEU A 163 -20.26 -2.66 5.90
CA LEU A 163 -21.09 -3.02 7.05
C LEU A 163 -20.59 -2.34 8.31
N LEU A 164 -19.27 -2.32 8.54
CA LEU A 164 -18.63 -1.70 9.70
C LEU A 164 -18.69 -0.15 9.70
N GLU A 165 -18.95 0.49 8.56
CA GLU A 165 -19.26 1.92 8.49
C GLU A 165 -20.64 2.25 9.13
N LYS A 166 -21.44 1.25 9.47
CA LYS A 166 -22.66 1.38 10.27
C LYS A 166 -22.35 1.21 11.75
N HIS A 167 -23.33 1.49 12.60
CA HIS A 167 -23.20 1.32 14.05
C HIS A 167 -23.14 -0.15 14.46
N HIS A 168 -22.08 -0.52 15.19
CA HIS A 168 -21.92 -1.83 15.82
C HIS A 168 -21.58 -1.68 17.29
N LEU A 169 -22.13 -2.56 18.13
CA LEU A 169 -21.82 -2.59 19.56
C LEU A 169 -20.59 -3.46 19.81
N PHE A 170 -19.56 -2.87 20.41
CA PHE A 170 -18.38 -3.59 20.85
C PHE A 170 -18.17 -3.43 22.34
N GLN A 171 -17.78 -4.51 23.00
CA GLN A 171 -17.28 -4.46 24.36
C GLN A 171 -15.81 -4.01 24.33
N MET A 172 -15.47 -2.97 25.09
CA MET A 172 -14.15 -2.36 25.05
C MET A 172 -13.45 -2.38 26.41
N LYS A 173 -12.31 -3.06 26.49
CA LYS A 173 -11.48 -3.10 27.71
C LYS A 173 -10.97 -1.73 28.12
N ALA A 174 -10.57 -0.90 27.15
CA ALA A 174 -10.16 0.49 27.36
C ALA A 174 -11.21 1.36 28.07
N TYR A 175 -12.49 0.95 28.05
CA TYR A 175 -13.61 1.65 28.66
C TYR A 175 -14.28 0.76 29.71
N SER A 176 -13.49 0.14 30.60
CA SER A 176 -13.98 -0.68 31.71
C SER A 176 -14.89 -1.84 31.30
N ASN A 177 -14.68 -2.39 30.10
CA ASN A 177 -15.51 -3.43 29.47
C ASN A 177 -16.96 -3.00 29.20
N ASP A 178 -17.21 -1.70 29.06
CA ASP A 178 -18.48 -1.15 28.58
C ASP A 178 -18.71 -1.50 27.11
N TYR A 179 -19.98 -1.57 26.73
CA TYR A 179 -20.39 -1.58 25.34
C TYR A 179 -20.40 -0.16 24.78
N LYS A 180 -19.70 0.05 23.66
CA LYS A 180 -19.69 1.31 22.91
C LYS A 180 -20.22 1.08 21.50
N LEU A 181 -20.97 2.06 21.00
CA LEU A 181 -21.44 2.09 19.63
C LEU A 181 -20.34 2.66 18.75
N ILE A 182 -19.80 1.85 17.84
CA ILE A 182 -18.63 2.18 17.03
C ILE A 182 -18.96 2.10 15.55
N ARG A 183 -18.41 3.05 14.78
CA ARG A 183 -18.32 3.00 13.32
C ARG A 183 -16.85 2.90 12.94
N THR A 184 -16.52 2.04 11.98
CA THR A 184 -15.14 1.81 11.54
C THR A 184 -14.97 2.24 10.09
N TYR A 185 -13.92 3.01 9.81
CA TYR A 185 -13.64 3.55 8.48
C TYR A 185 -12.23 3.19 8.02
N LEU A 186 -12.08 2.69 6.79
CA LEU A 186 -10.76 2.62 6.18
C LEU A 186 -10.42 3.98 5.58
N ILE A 187 -9.44 4.67 6.16
CA ILE A 187 -9.07 6.02 5.73
C ILE A 187 -7.82 6.06 4.86
N GLY A 188 -7.06 4.97 4.83
CA GLY A 188 -5.85 4.92 4.04
C GLY A 188 -5.32 3.53 3.72
N VAL A 189 -4.46 3.48 2.70
CA VAL A 189 -3.65 2.33 2.33
C VAL A 189 -2.19 2.73 2.29
N CYS A 190 -1.33 1.97 2.96
CA CYS A 190 0.12 2.17 3.00
C CYS A 190 0.81 0.92 2.49
N ASN A 191 1.15 0.91 1.20
CA ASN A 191 1.80 -0.22 0.54
C ASN A 191 3.11 0.24 -0.10
N ASP A 192 4.01 -0.72 -0.35
CA ASP A 192 5.10 -0.52 -1.28
C ASP A 192 4.56 -0.14 -2.67
N LYS A 193 5.37 0.56 -3.47
CA LYS A 193 4.90 1.10 -4.75
C LYS A 193 4.35 0.01 -5.71
N PRO A 194 4.97 -1.18 -5.87
CA PRO A 194 4.41 -2.29 -6.65
C PRO A 194 3.03 -2.79 -6.20
N ALA A 195 2.81 -3.07 -4.91
CA ALA A 195 1.52 -3.50 -4.42
C ALA A 195 0.50 -2.36 -4.47
N ASN A 196 0.94 -1.11 -4.24
CA ASN A 196 0.09 0.06 -4.37
C ASN A 196 -0.47 0.22 -5.79
N SER A 197 0.35 -0.03 -6.83
CA SER A 197 -0.12 -0.07 -8.23
C SER A 197 -1.18 -1.16 -8.47
N LEU A 198 -1.06 -2.33 -7.85
CA LEU A 198 -2.06 -3.39 -7.96
C LEU A 198 -3.39 -2.98 -7.32
N VAL A 199 -3.33 -2.48 -6.08
CA VAL A 199 -4.52 -2.08 -5.31
C VAL A 199 -5.23 -0.91 -5.97
N GLN A 200 -4.50 0.10 -6.43
CA GLN A 200 -5.06 1.27 -7.13
C GLN A 200 -5.61 0.95 -8.53
N ASN A 201 -5.31 -0.23 -9.08
CA ASN A 201 -5.53 -0.52 -10.50
C ASN A 201 -4.83 0.53 -11.41
N ALA A 202 -3.56 0.81 -11.08
CA ALA A 202 -2.72 1.79 -11.77
C ALA A 202 -1.50 1.13 -12.44
N PRO A 203 -0.86 1.77 -13.42
CA PRO A 203 0.36 1.26 -14.04
C PRO A 203 1.43 0.97 -12.99
N GLU A 204 2.31 0.05 -13.35
CA GLU A 204 3.50 -0.22 -12.54
C GLU A 204 4.42 1.00 -12.50
N PRO A 205 5.35 1.04 -11.53
CA PRO A 205 6.19 2.23 -11.29
C PRO A 205 7.12 2.55 -12.48
N ILE A 206 7.28 1.59 -13.39
CA ILE A 206 8.05 1.70 -14.63
C ILE A 206 7.25 2.17 -15.83
N GLY A 207 5.93 2.33 -15.71
CA GLY A 207 5.10 2.86 -16.78
C GLY A 207 5.34 4.35 -17.03
N LYS A 208 5.06 4.79 -18.26
CA LYS A 208 5.17 6.19 -18.70
C LYS A 208 4.51 7.18 -17.74
N TYR A 209 3.38 6.80 -17.14
CA TYR A 209 2.65 7.56 -16.11
C TYR A 209 2.53 6.75 -14.81
N GLY A 210 3.65 6.23 -14.29
CA GLY A 210 3.66 5.36 -13.10
C GLY A 210 3.38 6.08 -11.76
N CYS A 211 3.33 7.41 -11.75
CA CYS A 211 2.97 8.18 -10.56
C CYS A 211 1.45 8.36 -10.49
N THR A 212 0.85 7.97 -9.36
CA THR A 212 -0.61 8.11 -9.14
C THR A 212 -0.96 9.42 -8.43
N ARG A 213 0.02 10.32 -8.28
CA ARG A 213 -0.13 11.64 -7.64
C ARG A 213 0.19 12.80 -8.58
N CYS A 214 0.96 12.57 -9.63
CA CYS A 214 1.30 13.60 -10.60
C CYS A 214 1.20 13.05 -12.02
N GLU A 215 0.92 13.95 -12.96
CA GLU A 215 0.72 13.66 -14.38
C GLU A 215 2.03 13.65 -15.19
N LEU A 216 3.17 13.45 -14.53
CA LEU A 216 4.45 13.51 -15.23
C LEU A 216 4.63 12.25 -16.08
N SER A 217 4.75 12.44 -17.39
CA SER A 217 5.23 11.40 -18.30
C SER A 217 6.73 11.26 -18.14
N VAL A 218 7.21 10.02 -18.06
CA VAL A 218 8.63 9.70 -18.11
C VAL A 218 8.90 9.01 -19.44
N ASP A 219 9.71 9.63 -20.30
CA ASP A 219 10.27 8.96 -21.48
C ASP A 219 11.53 8.16 -21.06
N ASP A 220 11.91 7.15 -21.85
CA ASP A 220 12.92 6.14 -21.47
C ASP A 220 14.26 6.72 -20.97
N ASP A 221 14.64 7.91 -21.44
CA ASP A 221 15.89 8.59 -21.04
C ASP A 221 15.81 9.34 -19.70
N GLN A 222 14.61 9.49 -19.12
CA GLN A 222 14.38 10.24 -17.87
C GLN A 222 14.00 9.36 -16.68
N ILE A 223 14.13 8.03 -16.81
CA ILE A 223 13.83 7.04 -15.75
C ILE A 223 14.57 7.34 -14.42
N TYR A 224 15.69 8.06 -14.48
CA TYR A 224 16.50 8.46 -13.32
C TYR A 224 15.92 9.62 -12.49
N LEU A 225 14.90 10.33 -12.99
CA LEU A 225 14.27 11.48 -12.30
C LEU A 225 13.11 11.09 -11.38
N ARG A 226 12.95 9.79 -11.07
CA ARG A 226 11.86 9.22 -10.26
C ARG A 226 11.64 9.81 -8.87
N SER A 227 12.57 10.61 -8.34
CA SER A 227 12.61 11.00 -6.92
C SER A 227 12.78 12.48 -6.61
N THR A 228 13.15 13.30 -7.60
CA THR A 228 13.60 14.67 -7.31
C THR A 228 13.06 15.71 -8.28
N ALA A 229 12.34 15.32 -9.33
CA ALA A 229 11.83 16.28 -10.30
C ALA A 229 10.46 16.86 -9.86
N ARG A 230 10.56 18.04 -9.23
CA ARG A 230 9.56 19.12 -9.17
C ARG A 230 8.51 19.07 -8.06
N TYR A 231 8.93 19.23 -6.81
CA TYR A 231 8.03 19.66 -5.73
C TYR A 231 7.25 20.96 -6.08
N GLU A 232 7.85 21.88 -6.84
CA GLU A 232 7.18 23.14 -7.24
C GLU A 232 6.12 23.01 -8.36
N LEU A 233 6.24 22.06 -9.30
CA LEU A 233 5.18 21.82 -10.29
C LEU A 233 4.09 20.88 -9.76
N ILE A 234 4.45 19.96 -8.86
CA ILE A 234 3.50 19.04 -8.23
C ILE A 234 2.49 19.83 -7.38
N ALA A 235 2.95 20.82 -6.60
CA ALA A 235 2.06 21.68 -5.81
C ALA A 235 1.04 22.48 -6.65
N LYS A 236 1.43 22.96 -7.85
CA LYS A 236 0.53 23.72 -8.74
C LYS A 236 -0.46 22.87 -9.53
N LYS A 237 -0.19 21.57 -9.74
CA LYS A 237 -1.07 20.65 -10.49
C LYS A 237 -1.97 19.79 -9.60
N LEU A 238 -1.56 19.51 -8.35
CA LEU A 238 -2.35 18.72 -7.40
C LEU A 238 -3.76 19.30 -7.18
N ALA A 239 -3.91 20.63 -7.22
CA ALA A 239 -5.19 21.31 -7.01
C ALA A 239 -6.27 21.01 -8.08
N LYS A 240 -5.92 20.42 -9.24
CA LYS A 240 -6.89 20.14 -10.33
C LYS A 240 -7.26 18.67 -10.51
N SER A 241 -6.51 17.72 -9.94
CA SER A 241 -6.76 16.27 -10.09
C SER A 241 -7.51 15.65 -8.90
N GLN A 242 -7.66 16.39 -7.79
CA GLN A 242 -8.12 15.87 -6.50
C GLN A 242 -9.61 15.52 -6.41
N HIS A 243 -10.44 15.90 -7.39
CA HIS A 243 -11.90 15.66 -7.33
C HIS A 243 -12.49 14.88 -8.51
N ARG A 244 -11.67 14.46 -9.50
CA ARG A 244 -12.21 13.90 -10.74
C ARG A 244 -12.60 12.40 -10.67
N ASN A 245 -12.27 11.72 -9.56
CA ASN A 245 -12.23 10.25 -9.52
C ASN A 245 -13.38 9.54 -8.80
N GLN A 246 -14.30 10.25 -8.13
CA GLN A 246 -15.52 9.62 -7.59
C GLN A 246 -16.58 9.33 -8.68
N HIS A 247 -16.43 9.94 -9.86
CA HIS A 247 -17.40 9.84 -10.96
C HIS A 247 -16.73 9.53 -12.30
N LEU A 248 -15.82 8.54 -12.36
CA LEU A 248 -15.34 8.05 -13.65
C LEU A 248 -16.47 7.27 -14.35
N SER A 249 -17.01 7.83 -15.43
CA SER A 249 -17.93 7.13 -16.32
C SER A 249 -17.18 6.04 -17.12
N LYS A 250 -17.92 5.13 -17.79
CA LYS A 250 -17.30 4.13 -18.69
C LYS A 250 -16.51 4.78 -19.84
N GLU A 251 -16.85 6.01 -20.22
CA GLU A 251 -16.18 6.78 -21.27
C GLU A 251 -14.89 7.47 -20.76
N ASP A 252 -14.81 7.80 -19.47
CA ASP A 252 -13.57 8.32 -18.87
C ASP A 252 -12.48 7.23 -18.76
N VAL A 253 -12.91 5.96 -18.64
CA VAL A 253 -12.03 4.78 -18.61
C VAL A 253 -11.41 4.49 -19.99
N SER A 254 -12.01 4.91 -21.10
CA SER A 254 -11.39 4.75 -22.43
C SER A 254 -10.37 5.84 -22.76
N ASN A 255 -10.44 7.00 -22.10
CA ASN A 255 -9.57 8.16 -22.30
C ASN A 255 -8.39 8.24 -21.32
N LEU A 256 -8.00 7.12 -20.68
CA LEU A 256 -6.99 7.03 -19.63
C LEU A 256 -5.56 7.43 -20.10
N GLN A 257 -5.31 8.74 -20.21
CA GLN A 257 -4.02 9.31 -20.62
C GLN A 257 -3.08 9.64 -19.46
N LEU A 258 -3.45 9.38 -18.19
CA LEU A 258 -2.76 9.95 -17.02
C LEU A 258 -2.50 8.96 -15.86
N GLY A 259 -2.19 7.69 -16.14
CA GLY A 259 -1.66 6.79 -15.11
C GLY A 259 -2.67 6.05 -14.25
N TYR A 260 -3.90 5.88 -14.72
CA TYR A 260 -4.90 4.97 -14.13
C TYR A 260 -5.31 3.95 -15.19
N LEU A 261 -5.63 2.70 -14.81
CA LEU A 261 -6.02 1.62 -15.75
C LEU A 261 -7.46 1.16 -15.56
N GLY A 262 -8.14 1.59 -14.49
CA GLY A 262 -9.55 1.33 -14.26
C GLY A 262 -9.98 1.72 -12.85
N LYS A 263 -11.23 1.40 -12.48
CA LYS A 263 -11.76 1.69 -11.14
C LYS A 263 -11.06 0.84 -10.07
N CYS A 264 -10.78 1.45 -8.92
CA CYS A 264 -10.30 0.77 -7.72
C CYS A 264 -11.48 0.36 -6.83
N THR A 265 -11.49 -0.89 -6.34
CA THR A 265 -12.56 -1.43 -5.49
C THR A 265 -12.70 -0.70 -4.17
N LEU A 266 -11.60 -0.15 -3.61
CA LEU A 266 -11.62 0.58 -2.34
C LEU A 266 -12.40 1.90 -2.42
N THR A 267 -12.54 2.51 -3.60
CA THR A 267 -13.31 3.76 -3.77
C THR A 267 -14.82 3.55 -3.67
N ASN A 268 -15.28 2.33 -3.37
CA ASN A 268 -16.69 2.06 -3.05
C ASN A 268 -17.00 2.34 -1.56
N LEU A 269 -15.98 2.54 -0.71
CA LEU A 269 -16.14 2.91 0.70
C LEU A 269 -16.50 4.39 0.83
N SER A 270 -17.30 4.74 1.84
CA SER A 270 -17.92 6.06 1.93
C SER A 270 -16.89 7.19 2.16
N TYR A 271 -15.82 6.90 2.90
CA TYR A 271 -14.79 7.87 3.30
C TYR A 271 -13.40 7.55 2.73
N PHE A 272 -13.34 6.76 1.65
CA PHE A 272 -12.10 6.44 0.97
C PHE A 272 -11.96 7.27 -0.30
N ASP A 273 -11.06 8.25 -0.24
CA ASP A 273 -10.76 9.10 -1.39
C ASP A 273 -9.51 8.61 -2.11
N HIS A 274 -9.60 8.35 -3.41
CA HIS A 274 -8.45 7.85 -4.18
C HIS A 274 -7.25 8.84 -4.13
N GLY A 275 -7.52 10.13 -4.14
CA GLY A 275 -6.50 11.17 -4.09
C GLY A 275 -5.85 11.32 -2.71
N TYR A 276 -6.56 11.05 -1.62
CA TYR A 276 -6.03 11.27 -0.27
C TYR A 276 -5.67 10.00 0.50
N SER A 277 -6.45 8.93 0.33
CA SER A 277 -6.32 7.68 1.10
C SER A 277 -5.14 6.78 0.66
N PHE A 278 -4.62 6.92 -0.56
CA PHE A 278 -3.41 6.16 -0.95
C PHE A 278 -2.13 6.85 -0.49
N LEU A 279 -1.57 6.42 0.64
CA LEU A 279 -0.38 7.02 1.23
C LEU A 279 0.84 6.88 0.31
N MET A 280 1.73 7.88 0.38
CA MET A 280 2.94 7.91 -0.44
C MET A 280 4.02 7.02 0.18
N ASP A 281 4.51 6.07 -0.59
CA ASP A 281 5.68 5.26 -0.28
C ASP A 281 6.95 6.11 -0.44
N THR A 282 7.34 6.82 0.63
CA THR A 282 8.49 7.73 0.60
C THR A 282 9.80 7.01 0.34
N LEU A 283 9.94 5.75 0.75
CA LEU A 283 11.14 4.95 0.50
C LEU A 283 11.36 4.76 -1.00
N HIS A 284 10.40 4.17 -1.71
CA HIS A 284 10.59 3.84 -3.12
C HIS A 284 10.36 5.03 -4.05
N THR A 285 9.54 6.02 -3.65
CA THR A 285 9.24 7.18 -4.51
C THR A 285 10.18 8.36 -4.31
N ILE A 286 10.78 8.54 -3.12
CA ILE A 286 11.66 9.68 -2.83
C ILE A 286 13.07 9.18 -2.52
N TYR A 287 13.26 8.46 -1.41
CA TYR A 287 14.59 8.18 -0.89
C TYR A 287 15.43 7.31 -1.82
N HIS A 288 14.83 6.27 -2.40
CA HIS A 288 15.52 5.35 -3.30
C HIS A 288 16.06 6.08 -4.54
N GLY A 289 15.25 6.89 -5.21
CA GLY A 289 15.76 7.61 -6.37
C GLY A 289 16.74 8.73 -6.00
N ALA A 290 16.56 9.39 -4.84
CA ALA A 290 17.49 10.42 -4.38
C ALA A 290 18.86 9.80 -4.10
N PHE A 291 18.85 8.64 -3.43
CA PHE A 291 20.04 7.83 -3.19
C PHE A 291 20.72 7.41 -4.49
N LYS A 292 19.98 6.87 -5.47
CA LYS A 292 20.53 6.53 -6.80
C LYS A 292 21.21 7.71 -7.48
N ARG A 293 20.58 8.89 -7.41
CA ARG A 293 21.14 10.10 -7.99
C ARG A 293 22.44 10.50 -7.29
N LEU A 294 22.47 10.46 -5.96
CA LEU A 294 23.69 10.72 -5.19
C LEU A 294 24.80 9.73 -5.54
N MET A 295 24.50 8.43 -5.59
CA MET A 295 25.47 7.40 -5.99
C MET A 295 26.03 7.67 -7.39
N LYS A 296 25.19 8.03 -8.36
CA LYS A 296 25.64 8.38 -9.71
C LYS A 296 26.51 9.64 -9.71
N LEU A 297 26.14 10.69 -8.98
CA LEU A 297 26.94 11.90 -8.87
C LEU A 297 28.31 11.56 -8.26
N TRP A 298 28.31 10.92 -7.10
CA TRP A 298 29.54 10.64 -6.34
C TRP A 298 30.53 9.74 -7.07
N PHE A 299 30.05 8.69 -7.76
CA PHE A 299 30.92 7.62 -8.25
C PHE A 299 31.01 7.48 -9.77
N HIS A 300 30.13 8.08 -10.58
CA HIS A 300 30.15 7.87 -12.03
C HIS A 300 31.34 8.56 -12.69
N SER A 301 31.99 7.88 -13.65
CA SER A 301 33.20 8.35 -14.36
C SER A 301 33.06 9.74 -14.99
N LYS A 302 31.89 10.02 -15.59
CA LYS A 302 31.50 11.34 -16.12
C LYS A 302 31.77 12.52 -15.18
N TYR A 303 31.65 12.31 -13.86
CA TYR A 303 31.80 13.39 -12.87
C TYR A 303 33.16 13.39 -12.17
N ARG A 304 34.13 12.58 -12.63
CA ARG A 304 35.45 12.44 -11.99
C ARG A 304 36.17 13.77 -11.75
N ALA A 305 35.99 14.76 -12.62
CA ALA A 305 36.63 16.08 -12.50
C ALA A 305 35.92 17.05 -11.53
N GLN A 306 34.78 16.65 -10.97
CA GLN A 306 33.98 17.51 -10.10
C GLN A 306 34.49 17.42 -8.65
N GLN A 307 34.57 18.57 -7.95
CA GLN A 307 35.11 18.63 -6.58
C GLN A 307 34.34 17.78 -5.56
N TRP A 308 33.04 17.57 -5.79
CA TRP A 308 32.18 16.74 -4.94
C TRP A 308 32.17 15.26 -5.35
N SER A 309 32.87 14.88 -6.42
CA SER A 309 33.01 13.46 -6.76
C SER A 309 33.98 12.79 -5.79
N ILE A 310 33.56 11.66 -5.24
CA ILE A 310 34.38 10.84 -4.35
C ILE A 310 34.90 9.58 -5.06
N ARG A 311 34.76 9.50 -6.38
CA ARG A 311 35.22 8.38 -7.21
C ARG A 311 36.70 8.06 -7.01
N GLN A 312 37.52 9.06 -6.70
CA GLN A 312 38.95 8.85 -6.42
C GLN A 312 39.22 7.97 -5.20
N TYR A 313 38.28 7.88 -4.26
CA TYR A 313 38.37 7.04 -3.06
C TYR A 313 37.70 5.67 -3.24
N MET A 314 37.29 5.31 -4.46
CA MET A 314 36.46 4.13 -4.69
C MET A 314 37.15 2.83 -4.30
N GLN A 315 38.45 2.68 -4.59
CA GLN A 315 39.25 1.53 -4.18
C GLN A 315 39.34 1.40 -2.65
N ASP A 316 39.53 2.52 -1.94
CA ASP A 316 39.57 2.54 -0.48
C ASP A 316 38.22 2.16 0.14
N ILE A 317 37.12 2.64 -0.46
CA ILE A 317 35.75 2.33 -0.02
C ILE A 317 35.43 0.85 -0.24
N GLU A 318 35.73 0.31 -1.43
CA GLU A 318 35.54 -1.11 -1.73
C GLU A 318 36.39 -2.00 -0.81
N GLY A 319 37.64 -1.62 -0.54
CA GLY A 319 38.50 -2.31 0.43
C GLY A 319 37.89 -2.33 1.84
N ARG A 320 37.35 -1.19 2.31
CA ARG A 320 36.65 -1.12 3.61
C ARG A 320 35.39 -1.97 3.64
N LEU A 321 34.58 -1.93 2.58
CA LEU A 321 33.36 -2.75 2.47
C LEU A 321 33.68 -4.24 2.48
N ALA A 322 34.73 -4.67 1.78
CA ALA A 322 35.18 -6.06 1.77
C ALA A 322 35.72 -6.53 3.12
N SER A 323 36.35 -5.63 3.90
CA SER A 323 36.89 -5.93 5.23
C SER A 323 35.84 -5.92 6.36
N SER A 324 34.63 -5.46 6.10
CA SER A 324 33.54 -5.43 7.10
C SER A 324 33.03 -6.85 7.38
N THR A 325 33.36 -7.39 8.56
CA THR A 325 32.93 -8.72 9.02
C THR A 325 31.43 -8.84 9.31
N ASN A 326 30.71 -7.72 9.35
CA ASN A 326 29.25 -7.68 9.55
C ASN A 326 28.47 -7.47 8.24
N GLY A 327 29.15 -7.48 7.08
CA GLY A 327 28.49 -7.34 5.79
C GLY A 327 27.66 -8.58 5.47
N SER A 328 26.33 -8.41 5.42
CA SER A 328 25.45 -9.42 4.84
C SER A 328 26.00 -9.89 3.49
N LYS A 329 25.88 -11.17 3.15
CA LYS A 329 26.33 -11.77 1.87
C LYS A 329 25.75 -11.08 0.61
N HIS A 330 24.88 -10.09 0.80
CA HIS A 330 24.09 -9.41 -0.20
C HIS A 330 24.52 -7.95 -0.46
N LEU A 331 25.53 -7.42 0.25
CA LEU A 331 26.09 -6.11 -0.09
C LEU A 331 26.89 -6.21 -1.39
N PRO A 332 26.62 -5.34 -2.40
CA PRO A 332 27.44 -5.27 -3.60
C PRO A 332 28.88 -4.92 -3.19
N ARG A 333 29.82 -5.83 -3.47
CA ARG A 333 31.23 -5.71 -3.10
C ARG A 333 32.04 -4.84 -4.06
N GLU A 334 31.44 -4.50 -5.19
CA GLU A 334 32.00 -3.60 -6.20
C GLU A 334 30.96 -2.53 -6.52
N ILE A 335 31.30 -1.26 -6.36
CA ILE A 335 30.41 -0.15 -6.62
C ILE A 335 30.31 0.07 -8.14
N GLU A 336 31.40 -0.08 -8.89
CA GLU A 336 31.46 0.23 -10.33
C GLU A 336 30.44 -0.53 -11.17
N ASN A 337 30.49 -1.86 -11.04
CA ASN A 337 29.64 -2.78 -11.79
C ASN A 337 28.19 -2.73 -11.30
N ASN A 338 27.95 -2.15 -10.10
CA ASN A 338 26.63 -2.07 -9.51
C ASN A 338 26.00 -0.67 -9.58
N LEU A 339 26.66 0.37 -10.11
CA LEU A 339 26.06 1.70 -10.23
C LEU A 339 24.79 1.70 -11.09
N GLU A 340 24.70 0.80 -12.08
CA GLU A 340 23.49 0.54 -12.87
C GLU A 340 22.56 -0.52 -12.22
N LEU A 341 23.13 -1.40 -11.38
CA LEU A 341 22.45 -2.49 -10.66
C LEU A 341 22.02 -2.14 -9.22
N ILE A 342 22.04 -0.87 -8.80
CA ILE A 342 21.43 -0.40 -7.54
C ILE A 342 19.90 -0.53 -7.60
N LYS A 343 19.35 -1.61 -8.17
CA LYS A 343 17.96 -2.05 -8.01
C LYS A 343 17.78 -2.86 -6.72
N ASN A 344 18.84 -3.47 -6.21
CA ASN A 344 18.72 -4.54 -5.20
C ASN A 344 18.99 -4.11 -3.74
N SER A 345 19.40 -2.87 -3.47
CA SER A 345 19.72 -2.45 -2.09
C SER A 345 18.50 -2.02 -1.25
N SER A 346 17.31 -1.88 -1.84
CA SER A 346 16.08 -1.55 -1.09
C SER A 346 15.45 -2.77 -0.39
N TYR A 347 15.74 -4.00 -0.84
CA TYR A 347 15.29 -5.22 -0.17
C TYR A 347 16.11 -5.57 1.09
N LEU A 348 17.19 -4.85 1.37
CA LEU A 348 18.04 -5.06 2.54
C LEU A 348 17.64 -4.19 3.74
N ALA A 349 16.67 -3.29 3.57
CA ALA A 349 16.15 -2.46 4.67
C ALA A 349 15.04 -3.17 5.46
N ASP A 350 14.43 -4.24 4.93
CA ASP A 350 13.35 -4.99 5.58
C ASP A 350 13.85 -6.07 6.57
N THR A 351 15.12 -6.00 7.00
CA THR A 351 15.73 -6.96 7.95
C THR A 351 16.36 -6.32 9.19
N TYR A 352 15.93 -5.12 9.59
CA TYR A 352 16.26 -4.56 10.91
C TYR A 352 15.04 -4.08 11.68
#